data_AF-A0A7Y8S0C3-F1
#
_entry.id   AF-A0A7Y8S0C3-F1
#
_cell.length_a   1.000
_cell.length_b   1.000
_cell.length_c   1.000
_cell.angle_alpha   90.00
_cell.angle_beta   90.00
_cell.angle_gamma   90.00
#
_symmetry.space_group_name_H-M   'P 1'
#
loop_
_entity.id
_entity.type
_entity.pdbx_description
1 polymer ?
#
loop_
_entity_poly.entity_id
_entity_poly.type
_entity_poly.pdbx_seq_one_letter_code
_entity_poly.pdbx_strand_id
1 'polypeptide(L)' 'MIFHLYDDSGCDVIAVQKEELLPLYSRLNQWVLENDRSRIDQMFQQMLPNNQKRPD' A
#
# COMPACT_ATOMS: atom_id res chain seq x y z
N MET A 1 -7.89 16.22 -3.80
CA MET A 1 -8.09 14.94 -3.08
C MET A 1 -9.50 14.49 -3.39
N ILE A 2 -9.67 13.46 -4.22
CA ILE A 2 -10.99 12.92 -4.61
C ILE A 2 -11.17 11.60 -3.87
N PHE A 3 -12.27 11.45 -3.13
CA PHE A 3 -12.61 10.24 -2.38
C PHE A 3 -13.85 9.60 -3.02
N HIS A 4 -13.67 8.43 -3.61
CA HIS A 4 -14.77 7.54 -3.99
C HIS A 4 -14.93 6.50 -2.89
N LEU A 5 -15.96 6.64 -2.06
CA LEU A 5 -16.31 5.67 -1.03
C LEU A 5 -17.20 4.60 -1.69
N TYR A 6 -16.72 3.36 -1.80
CA TYR A 6 -17.54 2.21 -2.19
C TYR A 6 -17.84 1.33 -0.97
N ASP A 7 -19.13 1.00 -0.86
CA ASP A 7 -19.82 0.20 0.15
C ASP A 7 -19.27 -1.25 0.16
N ASP A 8 -18.25 -1.55 0.96
CA ASP A 8 -17.64 -2.90 1.15
C ASP A 8 -16.54 -3.35 0.16
N SER A 9 -16.21 -2.56 -0.88
CA SER A 9 -15.28 -2.99 -1.95
C SER A 9 -13.80 -2.66 -1.73
N GLY A 10 -13.45 -2.10 -0.57
CA GLY A 10 -12.15 -1.45 -0.35
C GLY A 10 -12.12 -0.02 -0.90
N CYS A 11 -11.00 0.67 -0.71
CA CYS A 11 -10.82 2.06 -1.11
C CYS A 11 -9.49 2.21 -1.86
N ASP A 12 -9.54 2.84 -3.03
CA ASP A 12 -8.34 3.16 -3.79
C ASP A 12 -7.71 4.45 -3.26
N VAL A 13 -6.40 4.39 -3.00
CA VAL A 13 -5.60 5.56 -2.62
C VAL A 13 -4.60 5.86 -3.73
N ILE A 14 -4.69 7.06 -4.28
CA ILE A 14 -3.83 7.53 -5.37
C ILE A 14 -3.01 8.75 -4.91
N ALA A 15 -1.76 8.83 -5.37
CA ALA A 15 -0.89 9.96 -5.15
C ALA A 15 -0.09 10.28 -6.41
N VAL A 16 0.45 11.50 -6.51
CA VAL A 16 1.28 11.92 -7.65
C VAL A 16 2.62 11.18 -7.61
N GLN A 17 3.18 10.99 -6.42
CA GLN A 17 4.42 10.25 -6.19
C GLN A 17 4.16 9.06 -5.26
N LYS A 18 4.81 7.93 -5.52
CA LYS A 18 4.68 6.71 -4.69
C LYS A 18 5.21 6.91 -3.28
N GLU A 19 6.19 7.80 -3.10
CA GLU A 19 6.79 8.15 -1.81
C GLU A 19 5.74 8.74 -0.84
N GLU A 20 4.74 9.44 -1.38
CA GLU A 20 3.63 9.99 -0.59
C GLU A 20 2.73 8.88 -0.01
N LEU A 21 2.72 7.69 -0.62
CA LEU A 21 1.98 6.51 -0.14
C LEU A 21 2.78 5.65 0.84
N LEU A 22 4.10 5.86 0.96
CA LEU A 22 4.96 5.03 1.81
C LEU A 22 4.52 5.02 3.30
N PRO A 23 4.16 6.16 3.93
CA PRO A 23 3.68 6.16 5.31
C PRO A 23 2.37 5.39 5.47
N LEU A 24 1.49 5.48 4.47
CA LEU A 24 0.22 4.76 4.46
C LEU A 24 0.46 3.25 4.36
N TYR A 25 1.29 2.84 3.40
CA TYR A 25 1.64 1.44 3.18
C TYR A 25 2.36 0.84 4.39
N SER A 26 3.32 1.54 5.01
CA SER A 26 4.01 1.07 6.22
C SER A 26 3.03 0.74 7.36
N ARG A 27 1.95 1.51 7.51
CA ARG A 27 0.96 1.33 8.58
C ARG A 27 -0.20 0.39 8.23
N LEU A 28 -0.60 0.34 6.96
CA LEU A 28 -1.84 -0.30 6.51
C LEU A 28 -1.62 -1.41 5.47
N ASN A 29 -0.38 -1.86 5.21
CA ASN A 29 -0.13 -2.93 4.24
C ASN A 29 -0.95 -4.21 4.49
N GLN A 30 -1.38 -4.47 5.72
CA GLN A 30 -2.23 -5.62 6.04
C GLN A 30 -3.62 -5.53 5.35
N TRP A 31 -4.08 -4.32 5.00
CA TRP A 31 -5.39 -4.06 4.36
C TRP A 31 -5.34 -4.18 2.83
N VAL A 32 -4.15 -4.35 2.25
CA VAL A 32 -4.01 -4.62 0.81
C VAL A 32 -4.61 -5.99 0.49
N LEU A 33 -5.43 -6.08 -0.54
CA LEU A 33 -6.02 -7.35 -0.99
C LEU A 33 -4.93 -8.32 -1.45
N GLU A 34 -5.13 -9.62 -1.22
CA GLU A 34 -4.12 -10.66 -1.55
C GLU A 34 -3.68 -10.61 -3.03
N ASN A 35 -4.62 -10.36 -3.94
CA ASN A 35 -4.35 -10.27 -5.37
C ASN A 35 -3.43 -9.10 -5.75
N ASP A 36 -3.47 -7.99 -5.02
CA ASP A 36 -2.63 -6.80 -5.27
C ASP A 36 -1.37 -6.78 -4.41
N ARG A 37 -1.36 -7.56 -3.33
CA ARG A 37 -0.34 -7.55 -2.28
C ARG A 37 1.06 -7.78 -2.83
N SER A 38 1.28 -8.80 -3.66
CA SER A 38 2.61 -9.11 -4.20
C SER A 38 3.17 -7.93 -5.00
N ARG A 39 2.34 -7.33 -5.87
CA ARG A 39 2.74 -6.18 -6.70
C ARG A 39 3.05 -4.95 -5.86
N ILE A 40 2.20 -4.65 -4.87
CA ILE A 40 2.37 -3.48 -4.01
C ILE A 40 3.57 -3.66 -3.08
N ASP A 41 3.76 -4.85 -2.51
CA ASP A 41 4.89 -5.16 -1.64
C ASP A 41 6.21 -4.99 -2.41
N GLN A 42 6.31 -5.52 -3.63
CA GLN A 42 7.49 -5.37 -4.49
C GLN A 42 7.81 -3.89 -4.79
N MET A 43 6.78 -3.06 -4.98
CA MET A 43 6.94 -1.63 -5.26
C MET A 43 7.59 -0.88 -4.08
N PHE A 44 7.29 -1.28 -2.85
CA PHE A 44 7.76 -0.60 -1.63
C PHE A 44 8.90 -1.33 -0.91
N GLN A 45 9.26 -2.56 -1.30
CA GLN A 45 10.24 -3.39 -0.60
C GLN A 45 11.62 -2.73 -0.50
N GLN A 46 12.02 -1.93 -1.49
CA GLN A 46 13.31 -1.22 -1.47
C GLN A 46 13.27 0.07 -0.63
N MET A 47 12.08 0.56 -0.29
CA MET A 47 11.88 1.81 0.46
C MET A 47 11.64 1.57 1.96
N LEU A 48 11.31 0.33 2.33
CA LEU A 48 11.10 -0.04 3.72
C LEU A 48 12.41 -0.36 4.44
N PRO A 49 12.54 0.03 5.72
CA PRO A 49 13.62 -0.46 6.57
C PRO A 49 13.49 -1.98 6.76
N ASN A 50 14.60 -2.68 6.97
CA ASN A 50 14.65 -4.15 7.00
C ASN A 50 13.69 -4.79 8.02
N ASN A 51 13.41 -4.11 9.14
CA ASN A 51 12.49 -4.56 10.18
C ASN A 51 10.99 -4.42 9.81
N GLN A 52 10.68 -3.81 8.66
CA GLN A 52 9.32 -3.64 8.14
C GLN A 52 9.09 -4.36 6.82
N LYS A 53 10.13 -4.98 6.25
CA LYS A 53 9.98 -5.81 5.04
C LYS A 53 9.23 -7.08 5.39
N ARG A 54 8.28 -7.46 4.55
CA ARG A 54 7.59 -8.73 4.67
C ARG A 54 8.56 -9.86 4.25
N PRO A 55 8.58 -11.00 4.97
CA PRO A 55 9.33 -12.17 4.52
C PRO A 55 8.72 -12.73 3.22
N ASP A 56 9.58 -13.27 2.36
CA ASP A 56 9.21 -13.92 1.10
C ASP A 56 8.44 -15.24 1.33
#